data_AF-A0A377D355-F1
#
_entry.id   AF-A0A377D355-F1
#
_cell.length_a   1.000
_cell.length_b   1.000
_cell.length_c   1.000
_cell.angle_alpha   90.00
_cell.angle_beta   90.00
_cell.angle_gamma   90.00
#
_symmetry.space_group_name_H-M   'P 1'
#
loop_
_entity.id
_entity.type
_entity.pdbx_description
1 polymer ?
#
loop_
_entity_poly.entity_id
_entity_poly.type
_entity_poly.pdbx_seq_one_letter_code
_entity_poly.pdbx_strand_id
1 'polypeptide(L)'
;MQHVHTVKLFATLNEKKPKVPVHAVLTAKNPLIRFIGSDDMTQNRELFQVWLQKLAQWHQTTTPYLFLHTPDIAQAPELVHILWEDLRKTLPEIGAVPAIPQQSSLF
;
A
#
# COMPACT_ATOMS: atom_id res chain seq x y z
N MET A 1 -14.26 16.44 -15.91
CA MET A 1 -14.19 14.97 -16.05
C MET A 1 -12.77 14.53 -15.73
N GLN A 2 -12.45 14.33 -14.45
CA GLN A 2 -11.11 13.89 -14.03
C GLN A 2 -11.02 12.39 -14.29
N HIS A 3 -10.26 12.00 -15.32
CA HIS A 3 -10.00 10.61 -15.61
C HIS A 3 -9.12 10.05 -14.50
N VAL A 4 -9.65 9.13 -13.70
CA VAL A 4 -8.89 8.41 -12.67
C VAL A 4 -8.08 7.32 -13.39
N HIS A 5 -6.90 7.67 -13.89
CA HIS A 5 -5.99 6.66 -14.42
C HIS A 5 -5.45 5.84 -13.24
N THR A 6 -5.91 4.60 -13.14
CA THR A 6 -5.50 3.66 -12.09
C THR A 6 -4.12 3.12 -12.43
N VAL A 7 -3.11 3.39 -11.60
CA VAL A 7 -1.82 2.70 -11.67
C VAL A 7 -1.98 1.36 -10.95
N LYS A 8 -2.50 0.36 -11.67
CA LYS A 8 -2.68 -0.98 -11.12
C LYS A 8 -1.35 -1.71 -11.09
N LEU A 9 -0.64 -1.61 -9.97
CA LEU A 9 0.64 -2.27 -9.80
C LEU A 9 0.50 -3.39 -8.79
N PHE A 10 0.60 -4.62 -9.27
CA PHE A 10 0.48 -5.83 -8.46
C PHE A 10 1.84 -6.17 -7.88
N ALA A 11 2.06 -5.88 -6.60
CA ALA A 11 3.12 -6.54 -5.84
C ALA A 11 2.58 -7.92 -5.43
N THR A 12 2.92 -8.97 -6.18
CA THR A 12 2.68 -10.36 -5.75
C THR A 12 3.90 -11.19 -6.15
N LEU A 13 4.67 -11.69 -5.19
CA LEU A 13 5.59 -12.81 -5.40
C LEU A 13 4.77 -14.10 -5.34
N ASN A 14 4.02 -14.37 -6.40
CA ASN A 14 3.66 -15.76 -6.66
C ASN A 14 4.88 -16.36 -7.35
N GLU A 15 5.39 -17.52 -6.93
CA GLU A 15 6.57 -18.16 -7.57
C GLU A 15 6.36 -18.42 -9.07
N LYS A 16 5.10 -18.38 -9.51
CA LYS A 16 4.67 -18.49 -10.91
C LYS A 16 4.63 -17.16 -11.68
N LYS A 17 4.83 -16.01 -11.04
CA LYS A 17 4.84 -14.70 -11.70
C LYS A 17 6.28 -14.23 -11.93
N PRO A 18 6.60 -13.69 -13.13
CA PRO A 18 7.94 -13.17 -13.39
C PRO A 18 8.27 -12.07 -12.38
N LYS A 19 9.45 -12.19 -11.75
CA LYS A 19 10.03 -11.20 -10.85
C LYS A 19 10.50 -9.98 -11.65
N VAL A 20 9.57 -9.26 -12.26
CA VAL A 20 9.86 -8.00 -12.95
C VAL A 20 9.97 -6.87 -11.93
N PRO A 21 10.98 -6.00 -12.04
CA PRO A 21 11.06 -4.82 -11.20
C PRO A 21 9.79 -4.01 -11.41
N VAL A 22 9.19 -3.64 -10.30
CA VAL A 22 7.93 -2.92 -10.23
C VAL A 22 8.17 -1.48 -10.73
N HIS A 23 8.10 -1.27 -12.05
CA HIS A 23 8.24 0.04 -12.67
C HIS A 23 6.93 0.81 -12.54
N ALA A 24 6.74 1.44 -11.38
CA ALA A 24 5.61 2.31 -11.12
C ALA A 24 5.75 3.62 -11.92
N VAL A 25 4.86 3.84 -12.89
CA VAL A 25 4.80 5.09 -13.68
C VAL A 25 3.60 5.90 -13.20
N LEU A 26 3.84 7.19 -12.88
CA LEU A 26 2.76 8.14 -12.62
C LEU A 26 2.02 8.43 -13.93
N THR A 27 0.75 8.03 -14.00
CA THR A 27 -0.12 8.28 -15.17
C THR A 27 -1.27 9.24 -14.86
N ALA A 28 -1.44 9.64 -13.59
CA ALA A 28 -2.47 10.56 -13.14
C ALA A 28 -1.97 11.48 -12.03
N LYS A 29 -2.68 12.60 -11.85
CA LYS A 29 -2.48 13.54 -10.73
C LYS A 29 -2.85 12.96 -9.37
N ASN A 30 -3.69 11.92 -9.37
CA ASN A 30 -4.22 11.25 -8.18
C ASN A 30 -4.07 9.73 -8.37
N PRO A 31 -2.86 9.17 -8.27
CA PRO A 31 -2.64 7.76 -8.55
C PRO A 31 -3.27 6.87 -7.47
N LEU A 32 -3.92 5.78 -7.87
CA LEU A 32 -4.37 4.73 -6.96
C LEU A 32 -3.33 3.61 -6.91
N ILE A 33 -2.71 3.40 -5.75
CA ILE A 33 -1.78 2.33 -5.45
C ILE A 33 -2.54 1.23 -4.71
N ARG A 34 -2.39 -0.03 -5.17
CA ARG A 34 -2.98 -1.18 -4.51
C ARG A 34 -1.90 -2.17 -4.09
N PHE A 35 -1.59 -2.20 -2.81
CA PHE A 35 -0.65 -3.17 -2.24
C PHE A 35 -1.41 -4.43 -1.78
N ILE A 36 -0.88 -5.59 -2.15
CA ILE A 36 -1.44 -6.90 -1.78
C ILE A 36 -0.44 -7.55 -0.82
N GLY A 37 -0.76 -7.58 0.47
CA GLY A 37 0.06 -8.27 1.45
C GLY A 37 -0.14 -9.79 1.38
N SER A 38 0.85 -10.54 1.85
CA SER A 38 0.73 -11.96 2.20
C SER A 38 0.44 -12.12 3.69
N ASP A 39 0.39 -13.37 4.14
CA ASP A 39 0.35 -13.75 5.56
C ASP A 39 1.68 -13.53 6.30
N ASP A 40 2.77 -13.29 5.57
CA ASP A 40 4.08 -12.94 6.15
C ASP A 40 4.25 -11.42 6.29
N MET A 41 4.04 -10.94 7.52
CA MET A 41 4.16 -9.53 7.89
C MET A 41 5.58 -8.96 7.71
N THR A 42 6.61 -9.78 7.88
CA THR A 42 8.00 -9.33 7.68
C THR A 42 8.24 -9.10 6.19
N GLN A 43 7.86 -10.06 5.36
CA GLN A 43 7.93 -9.94 3.91
C GLN A 43 7.10 -8.76 3.40
N ASN A 44 5.92 -8.53 3.96
CA ASN A 44 5.09 -7.38 3.62
C ASN A 44 5.84 -6.06 3.83
N ARG A 45 6.48 -5.88 4.99
CA ARG A 45 7.27 -4.68 5.30
C ARG A 45 8.46 -4.50 4.35
N GLU A 46 9.15 -5.58 3.98
CA GLU A 46 10.28 -5.55 3.03
C GLU A 46 9.82 -5.14 1.62
N LEU A 47 8.78 -5.79 1.11
CA LEU A 47 8.22 -5.48 -0.21
C LEU A 47 7.64 -4.07 -0.29
N PHE A 48 7.15 -3.56 0.84
CA PHE A 48 6.59 -2.22 0.92
C PHE A 48 7.65 -1.11 0.90
N GLN A 49 8.93 -1.40 1.14
CA GLN A 49 9.99 -0.38 1.12
C GLN A 49 10.10 0.36 -0.22
N VAL A 50 9.91 -0.34 -1.34
CA VAL A 50 9.91 0.27 -2.67
C VAL A 50 8.77 1.29 -2.80
N TRP A 51 7.63 1.01 -2.18
CA TRP A 51 6.48 1.90 -2.19
C TRP A 51 6.67 3.12 -1.30
N LEU A 52 7.32 2.99 -0.14
CA LEU A 52 7.65 4.15 0.71
C LEU A 52 8.45 5.19 -0.08
N GLN A 53 9.49 4.76 -0.81
CA GLN A 53 10.30 5.65 -1.64
C GLN A 53 9.46 6.33 -2.74
N LYS A 54 8.57 5.57 -3.40
CA LYS A 54 7.69 6.13 -4.44
C LYS A 54 6.66 7.11 -3.88
N LEU A 55 6.03 6.78 -2.76
CA LEU A 55 5.04 7.63 -2.11
C LEU A 55 5.67 8.95 -1.65
N ALA A 56 6.87 8.91 -1.06
CA ALA A 56 7.64 10.12 -0.71
C ALA A 56 7.90 11.04 -1.91
N GLN A 57 8.25 10.45 -3.06
CA GLN A 57 8.48 11.19 -4.30
C GLN A 57 7.18 11.76 -4.87
N TRP A 58 6.13 10.95 -4.92
CA TRP A 58 4.88 11.28 -5.61
C TRP A 58 4.04 12.28 -4.81
N HIS A 59 4.08 12.21 -3.48
CA HIS A 59 3.33 13.11 -2.60
C HIS A 59 3.68 14.59 -2.83
N GLN A 60 4.89 14.89 -3.32
CA GLN A 60 5.33 16.26 -3.61
C GLN A 60 4.55 16.94 -4.76
N THR A 61 3.95 16.17 -5.66
CA THR A 61 3.33 16.70 -6.89
C THR A 61 1.95 16.10 -7.20
N THR A 62 1.52 15.09 -6.45
CA THR A 62 0.29 14.33 -6.66
C THR A 62 -0.35 13.96 -5.32
N THR A 63 -1.60 13.54 -5.35
CA THR A 63 -2.28 12.99 -4.16
C THR A 63 -2.48 11.47 -4.33
N PRO A 64 -1.52 10.64 -3.89
CA PRO A 64 -1.63 9.19 -4.00
C PRO A 64 -2.69 8.64 -3.04
N TYR A 65 -3.53 7.74 -3.56
CA TYR A 65 -4.46 6.94 -2.77
C TYR A 65 -3.86 5.54 -2.59
N LEU A 66 -3.66 5.10 -1.34
CA LEU A 66 -3.11 3.79 -1.02
C LEU A 66 -4.21 2.86 -0.50
N PHE A 67 -4.38 1.72 -1.16
CA PHE A 67 -5.26 0.64 -0.72
C PHE A 67 -4.44 -0.57 -0.29
N LEU A 68 -4.56 -0.95 0.98
CA LEU A 68 -3.91 -2.12 1.57
C LEU A 68 -4.94 -3.26 1.66
N HIS A 69 -4.60 -4.44 1.14
CA HIS A 69 -5.42 -5.63 1.31
C HIS A 69 -4.56 -6.89 1.40
N THR A 70 -5.08 -7.89 2.09
CA THR A 70 -4.56 -9.25 2.19
C THR A 70 -5.57 -10.22 1.55
N PRO A 71 -5.16 -11.40 1.08
CA PRO A 71 -6.08 -12.44 0.63
C PRO A 71 -7.11 -12.83 1.70
N ASP A 72 -6.67 -12.89 2.96
CA ASP A 72 -7.53 -13.00 4.13
C ASP A 72 -7.75 -11.61 4.75
N ILE A 73 -8.97 -11.08 4.66
CA ILE A 73 -9.35 -9.75 5.16
C ILE A 73 -9.06 -9.60 6.65
N ALA A 74 -9.08 -10.69 7.43
CA ALA A 74 -8.80 -10.67 8.86
C ALA A 74 -7.40 -10.12 9.19
N GLN A 75 -6.44 -10.25 8.27
CA GLN A 75 -5.06 -9.78 8.43
C GLN A 75 -4.85 -8.32 7.98
N ALA A 76 -5.83 -7.69 7.33
CA ALA A 76 -5.68 -6.32 6.85
C ALA A 76 -5.41 -5.30 7.98
N PRO A 77 -6.05 -5.37 9.17
CA PRO A 77 -5.72 -4.50 10.30
C PRO A 77 -4.26 -4.61 10.76
N GLU A 78 -3.74 -5.83 10.83
CA GLU A 78 -2.35 -6.08 11.21
C GLU A 78 -1.39 -5.53 10.17
N LEU A 79 -1.68 -5.76 8.88
CA LEU A 79 -0.92 -5.17 7.78
C LEU A 79 -0.85 -3.64 7.87
N VAL A 80 -1.99 -2.98 8.14
CA VAL A 80 -2.03 -1.53 8.32
C VAL A 80 -1.14 -1.13 9.50
N HIS A 81 -1.24 -1.84 10.63
CA HIS A 81 -0.48 -1.50 11.83
C HIS A 81 1.04 -1.54 11.60
N ILE A 82 1.55 -2.60 10.96
CA ILE A 82 2.99 -2.74 10.72
C ILE A 82 3.52 -1.74 9.68
N LEU A 83 2.71 -1.36 8.69
CA LEU A 83 3.14 -0.46 7.62
C LEU A 83 2.96 1.01 8.02
N TRP A 84 2.01 1.33 8.92
CA TRP A 84 1.72 2.70 9.31
C TRP A 84 2.91 3.40 9.96
N GLU A 85 3.70 2.67 10.76
CA GLU A 85 4.88 3.23 11.40
C GLU A 85 5.90 3.73 10.36
N ASP A 86 6.19 2.92 9.35
CA ASP A 86 7.14 3.26 8.30
C ASP A 86 6.59 4.33 7.36
N LEU A 87 5.27 4.30 7.10
CA LEU A 87 4.57 5.36 6.40
C LEU A 87 4.69 6.68 7.13
N ARG A 88 4.47 6.73 8.46
CA ARG A 88 4.57 7.97 9.23
C ARG A 88 5.99 8.51 9.28
N LYS A 89 7.00 7.64 9.35
CA LYS A 89 8.41 8.04 9.27
C LYS A 89 8.74 8.68 7.92
N THR A 90 8.14 8.17 6.85
CA THR A 90 8.40 8.62 5.47
C THR A 90 7.55 9.84 5.08
N LEU A 91 6.31 9.88 5.55
CA LEU A 91 5.29 10.89 5.29
C LEU A 91 4.65 11.33 6.62
N PRO A 92 5.29 12.22 7.39
CA PRO A 92 4.79 12.61 8.71
C PRO A 92 3.37 13.24 8.69
N GLU A 93 2.99 13.80 7.55
CA GLU A 93 1.69 14.47 7.32
C GLU A 93 0.47 13.56 7.35
N ILE A 94 0.64 12.23 7.20
CA ILE A 94 -0.49 11.28 7.30
C ILE A 94 -1.02 11.16 8.74
N GLY A 95 -0.24 11.61 9.73
CA GLY A 95 -0.65 11.67 11.13
C GLY A 95 -0.65 10.33 11.88
N ALA A 96 -1.44 10.30 12.95
CA ALA A 96 -1.59 9.14 13.80
C ALA A 96 -2.25 7.98 13.05
N VAL A 97 -2.05 6.75 13.54
CA VAL A 97 -2.74 5.59 12.97
C VAL A 97 -4.24 5.82 13.07
N PRO A 98 -5.02 5.60 11.99
CA PRO A 98 -6.46 5.76 12.06
C PRO A 98 -7.02 4.77 13.09
N ALA A 99 -8.17 5.09 13.67
CA ALA A 99 -8.91 4.12 14.47
C ALA A 99 -9.36 2.98 13.54
N ILE A 100 -8.65 1.86 13.57
CA ILE A 100 -9.01 0.68 12.78
C ILE A 100 -10.09 -0.06 13.56
N PRO A 101 -11.32 -0.19 13.02
CA PRO A 101 -12.37 -0.92 13.72
C PRO A 101 -11.95 -2.39 13.84
N GLN A 102 -11.83 -2.88 15.08
CA GLN A 102 -11.73 -4.32 15.33
C GLN A 102 -13.13 -4.92 15.26
N GLN A 103 -13.41 -5.63 14.18
CA GLN A 103 -14.64 -6.40 14.06
C GLN A 103 -14.44 -7.74 14.77
N SER A 104 -14.92 -7.83 16.01
CA SER A 104 -14.83 -9.02 16.86
C SER A 104 -15.90 -10.08 16.56
N SER A 105 -16.86 -9.78 15.68
CA SER A 105 -17.96 -10.66 15.28
C SER A 105 -18.31 -10.46 13.81
N LEU A 106 -18.68 -11.53 13.11
CA LEU A 106 -19.18 -11.49 11.72
C LEU A 106 -20.65 -11.03 11.62
N PHE A 107 -21.26 -10.65 12.74
CA PHE A 107 -22.63 -10.15 12.88
C PHE A 107 -22.70 -9.01 13.88
#